data_AF-A0A962LYL6-F1
#
_entry.id   AF-A0A962LYL6-F1
#
_cell.length_a   1.000
_cell.length_b   1.000
_cell.length_c   1.000
_cell.angle_alpha   90.00
_cell.angle_beta   90.00
_cell.angle_gamma   90.00
#
_symmetry.space_group_name_H-M   'P 1'
#
loop_
_entity.id
_entity.type
_entity.pdbx_description
1 polymer ?
#
loop_
_entity_poly.entity_id
_entity_poly.type
_entity_poly.pdbx_seq_one_letter_code
_entity_poly.pdbx_strand_id
1 'polypeptide(L)'
;MSHILGRLFPALFVAAALGACSNNNNNNNGGGDDTVVEPPPTPAPISIETPNADRCEILDSDNCMFPWPSSVFTVADDEMVTGVRVNLNQLSMPANKQGVQVDTAEWNRNDGFSPSQMILAQVPGVDLEQTGVPPITDLEQSLSPDSPVVVIRASTGEQHLIFAELDANTDEPSEQAFIIRPMVQFERGERYIVALRNMRDASGELLEAPEVFRALRDDTLTDNDAIEARRESMEDIFSILEDAGVDRDELYLAWDFNIASVENITERILHIRDDAFGSLGAAAPGFTVTEVVDLAPCSESGCGEGQDQYKSRTIVGTFEVPNYLNSDSGAPGSTFFYDTPDDGLPDRLNGDNMFTARFYCSVARSVAEDFGVPPKAIARPSLYGHGLLGSGSEALRGTGANVNIMANSHQMMFCGTDWTGFSSEDVGYAVQALQDFSQLQAFFDRQQQGLLNFMYLARLLKHEDGLGSDPAFQAGGIPVFDNST
;
A
#
# COMPACT_ATOMS: atom_id res chain seq x y z
N MET A 1 53.36 -44.35 17.22
CA MET A 1 52.06 -45.03 17.06
C MET A 1 51.36 -44.31 15.90
N SER A 2 51.56 -44.76 14.65
CA SER A 2 50.70 -45.72 13.91
C SER A 2 49.54 -44.98 13.21
N HIS A 3 49.35 -44.88 11.88
CA HIS A 3 50.06 -45.32 10.64
C HIS A 3 49.64 -44.34 9.47
N ILE A 4 50.51 -43.83 8.57
CA ILE A 4 50.78 -44.24 7.14
C ILE A 4 49.55 -44.09 6.17
N LEU A 5 49.53 -43.51 4.93
CA LEU A 5 50.52 -42.97 3.92
C LEU A 5 49.85 -41.86 3.00
N GLY A 6 50.52 -40.74 2.63
CA GLY A 6 50.85 -40.15 1.28
C GLY A 6 49.91 -40.30 0.05
N ARG A 7 49.97 -39.51 -1.07
CA ARG A 7 50.91 -38.47 -1.61
C ARG A 7 50.30 -37.63 -2.79
N LEU A 8 50.67 -36.34 -2.89
CA LEU A 8 50.95 -35.44 -4.06
C LEU A 8 50.05 -35.28 -5.33
N PHE A 9 49.55 -34.04 -5.57
CA PHE A 9 49.84 -33.04 -6.66
C PHE A 9 50.02 -33.43 -8.17
N PRO A 10 49.93 -32.48 -9.16
CA PRO A 10 49.36 -31.11 -9.20
C PRO A 10 48.49 -30.76 -10.45
N ALA A 11 48.02 -29.51 -10.57
CA ALA A 11 47.38 -28.92 -11.75
C ALA A 11 48.37 -28.27 -12.75
N LEU A 12 47.92 -27.98 -13.99
CA LEU A 12 48.58 -27.03 -14.90
C LEU A 12 47.60 -26.38 -15.91
N PHE A 13 47.71 -25.06 -16.09
CA PHE A 13 47.12 -24.27 -17.19
C PHE A 13 48.03 -24.28 -18.44
N VAL A 14 47.54 -23.88 -19.63
CA VAL A 14 48.16 -22.88 -20.55
C VAL A 14 47.44 -22.75 -21.92
N ALA A 15 47.03 -21.51 -22.22
CA ALA A 15 46.97 -20.75 -23.50
C ALA A 15 46.35 -21.29 -24.82
N ALA A 16 45.89 -20.32 -25.63
CA ALA A 16 45.28 -20.45 -26.95
C ALA A 16 46.22 -20.09 -28.12
N ALA A 17 45.84 -20.46 -29.36
CA ALA A 17 46.20 -19.73 -30.60
C ALA A 17 45.32 -20.16 -31.80
N LEU A 18 45.18 -19.26 -32.79
CA LEU A 18 44.36 -19.41 -34.00
C LEU A 18 45.04 -20.22 -35.13
N GLY A 19 44.24 -20.74 -36.07
CA GLY A 19 44.44 -20.40 -37.48
C GLY A 19 44.70 -21.53 -38.51
N ALA A 20 43.86 -21.50 -39.56
CA ALA A 20 44.11 -21.90 -40.95
C ALA A 20 44.14 -23.40 -41.38
N CYS A 21 43.09 -23.74 -42.14
CA CYS A 21 43.09 -24.46 -43.43
C CYS A 21 44.12 -25.58 -43.70
N SER A 22 43.60 -26.80 -43.93
CA SER A 22 44.27 -27.80 -44.78
C SER A 22 43.30 -28.31 -45.84
N ASN A 23 43.60 -28.01 -47.11
CA ASN A 23 42.89 -28.56 -48.26
C ASN A 23 43.46 -29.96 -48.54
N ASN A 24 42.62 -31.00 -48.52
CA ASN A 24 43.07 -32.35 -48.87
C ASN A 24 42.12 -32.98 -49.89
N ASN A 25 42.46 -32.80 -51.17
CA ASN A 25 41.80 -33.53 -52.27
C ASN A 25 42.13 -35.02 -52.15
N ASN A 26 41.12 -35.85 -51.91
CA ASN A 26 41.17 -37.26 -52.27
C ASN A 26 39.81 -37.70 -52.81
N ASN A 27 39.75 -37.88 -54.13
CA ASN A 27 38.64 -38.56 -54.79
C ASN A 27 38.57 -39.99 -54.25
N ASN A 28 37.46 -40.36 -53.63
CA ASN A 28 37.06 -41.76 -53.58
C ASN A 28 35.55 -41.87 -53.81
N ASN A 29 35.20 -42.47 -54.94
CA ASN A 29 33.83 -42.58 -55.42
C ASN A 29 33.17 -43.78 -54.72
N GLY A 30 32.36 -43.52 -53.70
CA GLY A 30 31.59 -44.53 -52.97
C GLY A 30 30.22 -43.97 -52.64
N GLY A 31 29.17 -44.52 -53.27
CA GLY A 31 27.79 -44.08 -53.04
C GLY A 31 27.31 -44.48 -51.65
N GLY A 32 27.45 -43.56 -50.70
CA GLY A 32 26.58 -43.48 -49.53
C GLY A 32 25.38 -42.62 -49.88
N ASP A 33 24.20 -43.01 -49.38
CA ASP A 33 22.99 -42.22 -49.47
C ASP A 33 23.08 -41.08 -48.43
N ASP A 34 23.73 -39.97 -48.82
CA ASP A 34 23.75 -38.74 -48.03
C ASP A 34 22.34 -38.11 -48.06
N THR A 35 21.43 -38.73 -47.31
CA THR A 35 20.19 -38.07 -46.88
C THR A 35 20.59 -36.88 -46.02
N VAL A 36 20.71 -35.72 -46.66
CA VAL A 36 20.72 -34.43 -45.98
C VAL A 36 19.42 -34.36 -45.20
N VAL A 37 19.51 -34.62 -43.89
CA VAL A 37 18.42 -34.34 -42.97
C VAL A 37 18.33 -32.82 -42.92
N GLU A 38 17.45 -32.26 -43.74
CA GLU A 38 17.03 -30.87 -43.59
C GLU A 38 16.61 -30.68 -42.12
N PRO A 39 17.11 -29.64 -41.42
CA PRO A 39 16.58 -29.33 -40.11
C PRO A 39 15.06 -29.17 -40.25
N PRO A 40 14.27 -29.68 -39.29
CA PRO A 40 12.82 -29.56 -39.37
C PRO A 40 12.44 -28.10 -39.60
N PRO A 41 11.51 -27.80 -40.52
CA PRO A 41 11.14 -26.43 -40.82
C PRO A 41 10.72 -25.74 -39.53
N THR A 42 11.33 -24.59 -39.24
CA THR A 42 10.95 -23.76 -38.09
C THR A 42 9.43 -23.55 -38.14
N PRO A 43 8.71 -23.79 -37.04
CA PRO A 43 7.26 -23.53 -37.00
C PRO A 43 6.98 -22.12 -37.52
N ALA A 44 5.99 -21.99 -38.40
CA ALA A 44 5.55 -20.68 -38.84
C ALA A 44 4.98 -19.92 -37.63
N PRO A 45 5.29 -18.62 -37.47
CA PRO A 45 4.72 -17.84 -36.38
C PRO A 45 3.19 -17.84 -36.44
N ILE A 46 2.55 -17.83 -35.26
CA ILE A 46 1.09 -17.71 -35.14
C ILE A 46 0.68 -16.23 -35.04
N SER A 47 -0.54 -15.92 -35.48
CA SER A 47 -1.10 -14.57 -35.35
C SER A 47 -2.04 -14.51 -34.16
N ILE A 48 -1.75 -13.65 -33.18
CA ILE A 48 -2.59 -13.35 -32.01
C ILE A 48 -2.80 -11.83 -31.95
N GLU A 49 -4.04 -11.38 -31.79
CA GLU A 49 -4.34 -9.94 -31.67
C GLU A 49 -4.17 -9.46 -30.23
N THR A 50 -3.38 -8.40 -30.01
CA THR A 50 -3.24 -7.72 -28.71
C THR A 50 -3.76 -6.29 -28.80
N PRO A 51 -5.08 -6.07 -28.77
CA PRO A 51 -5.66 -4.74 -28.90
C PRO A 51 -5.19 -3.84 -27.75
N ASN A 52 -4.71 -2.64 -28.09
CA ASN A 52 -4.26 -1.63 -27.12
C ASN A 52 -3.02 -2.02 -26.28
N ALA A 53 -2.15 -2.90 -26.80
CA ALA A 53 -0.88 -3.28 -26.17
C ALA A 53 0.09 -2.10 -25.88
N ASP A 54 -0.19 -0.90 -26.39
CA ASP A 54 0.49 0.35 -26.03
C ASP A 54 0.20 0.81 -24.58
N ARG A 55 -0.83 0.25 -23.93
CA ARG A 55 -1.33 0.72 -22.63
C ARG A 55 -2.09 -0.30 -21.79
N CYS A 56 -2.33 -1.50 -22.30
CA CYS A 56 -3.01 -2.59 -21.62
C CYS A 56 -2.04 -3.73 -21.35
N GLU A 57 -2.28 -4.49 -20.29
CA GLU A 57 -1.69 -5.81 -20.12
C GLU A 57 -2.22 -6.75 -21.23
N ILE A 58 -1.34 -7.61 -21.73
CA ILE A 58 -1.58 -8.49 -22.88
C ILE A 58 -1.66 -9.96 -22.48
N LEU A 59 -1.21 -10.34 -21.27
CA LEU A 59 -1.24 -11.72 -20.79
C LEU A 59 -2.68 -12.22 -20.55
N ASP A 60 -3.61 -11.33 -20.22
CA ASP A 60 -5.06 -11.57 -20.07
C ASP A 60 -5.80 -10.51 -20.92
N SER A 61 -5.95 -10.79 -22.21
CA SER A 61 -6.40 -9.80 -23.21
C SER A 61 -7.84 -9.30 -23.04
N ASP A 62 -8.63 -9.93 -22.17
CA ASP A 62 -10.03 -9.58 -21.94
C ASP A 62 -10.18 -8.32 -21.06
N ASN A 63 -9.21 -8.02 -20.20
CA ASN A 63 -9.26 -6.92 -19.25
C ASN A 63 -7.97 -6.10 -19.22
N CYS A 64 -8.02 -4.89 -19.78
CA CYS A 64 -6.85 -4.01 -20.00
C CYS A 64 -5.92 -3.79 -18.78
N MET A 65 -6.46 -3.83 -17.56
CA MET A 65 -5.71 -3.62 -16.31
C MET A 65 -5.29 -4.92 -15.61
N PHE A 66 -5.67 -6.10 -16.12
CA PHE A 66 -5.46 -7.40 -15.48
C PHE A 66 -4.42 -8.25 -16.24
N PRO A 67 -3.64 -9.08 -15.53
CA PRO A 67 -3.53 -9.12 -14.08
C PRO A 67 -3.00 -7.82 -13.43
N TRP A 68 -3.44 -7.57 -12.20
CA TRP A 68 -3.10 -6.39 -11.41
C TRP A 68 -2.46 -6.77 -10.05
N PRO A 69 -1.45 -6.03 -9.57
CA PRO A 69 -0.62 -5.10 -10.34
C PRO A 69 0.31 -5.88 -11.30
N SER A 70 0.84 -5.20 -12.31
CA SER A 70 1.78 -5.74 -13.29
C SER A 70 2.88 -4.74 -13.62
N SER A 71 4.08 -5.26 -13.87
CA SER A 71 5.26 -4.53 -14.38
C SER A 71 5.00 -3.84 -15.72
N VAL A 72 4.00 -4.24 -16.51
CA VAL A 72 3.63 -3.53 -17.76
C VAL A 72 3.14 -2.09 -17.51
N PHE A 73 2.66 -1.81 -16.29
CA PHE A 73 2.23 -0.47 -15.88
C PHE A 73 3.35 0.31 -15.17
N THR A 74 4.61 -0.02 -15.42
CA THR A 74 5.77 0.75 -14.98
C THR A 74 6.71 1.06 -16.14
N VAL A 75 7.62 2.02 -15.95
CA VAL A 75 8.72 2.33 -16.87
C VAL A 75 10.02 2.42 -16.08
N ALA A 76 11.15 2.12 -16.73
CA ALA A 76 12.47 2.30 -16.13
C ALA A 76 12.73 3.78 -15.82
N ASP A 77 13.23 4.06 -14.62
CA ASP A 77 13.56 5.40 -14.14
C ASP A 77 14.70 5.33 -13.12
N ASP A 78 15.91 5.69 -13.57
CA ASP A 78 17.12 5.67 -12.75
C ASP A 78 17.14 6.75 -11.64
N GLU A 79 16.18 7.69 -11.65
CA GLU A 79 16.00 8.67 -10.55
C GLU A 79 15.21 8.08 -9.38
N MET A 80 14.50 6.96 -9.58
CA MET A 80 13.70 6.27 -8.56
C MET A 80 14.49 5.21 -7.79
N VAL A 81 14.18 5.05 -6.50
CA VAL A 81 14.90 4.11 -5.60
C VAL A 81 14.82 2.65 -6.06
N THR A 82 13.70 2.27 -6.69
CA THR A 82 13.46 0.93 -7.24
C THR A 82 13.97 0.76 -8.68
N GLY A 83 14.45 1.83 -9.33
CA GLY A 83 14.78 1.86 -10.75
C GLY A 83 13.56 1.89 -11.69
N VAL A 84 12.33 2.01 -11.15
CA VAL A 84 11.09 2.09 -11.95
C VAL A 84 10.13 3.15 -11.41
N ARG A 85 9.29 3.69 -12.30
CA ARG A 85 8.17 4.58 -11.98
C ARG A 85 6.87 3.96 -12.47
N VAL A 86 5.79 4.08 -11.70
CA VAL A 86 4.43 3.72 -12.14
C VAL A 86 4.01 4.60 -13.32
N ASN A 87 3.45 3.99 -14.36
CA ASN A 87 3.07 4.63 -15.62
C ASN A 87 1.71 4.12 -16.11
N LEU A 88 0.67 4.39 -15.33
CA LEU A 88 -0.72 4.11 -15.70
C LEU A 88 -1.15 5.07 -16.80
N ASN A 89 -1.69 4.53 -17.89
CA ASN A 89 -2.33 5.32 -18.92
C ASN A 89 -3.79 5.60 -18.51
N GLN A 90 -4.19 6.87 -18.46
CA GLN A 90 -5.56 7.25 -18.08
C GLN A 90 -6.63 6.58 -18.96
N LEU A 91 -6.37 6.27 -20.23
CA LEU A 91 -7.35 5.60 -21.09
C LEU A 91 -7.55 4.11 -20.74
N SER A 92 -6.65 3.50 -19.97
CA SER A 92 -6.72 2.11 -19.50
C SER A 92 -7.48 1.97 -18.18
N MET A 93 -7.63 3.07 -17.42
CA MET A 93 -8.28 3.07 -16.11
C MET A 93 -9.77 2.68 -16.20
N PRO A 94 -10.43 2.36 -15.06
CA PRO A 94 -11.87 2.18 -15.01
C PRO A 94 -12.64 3.49 -15.18
N ALA A 95 -13.64 3.50 -16.07
CA ALA A 95 -14.48 4.67 -16.31
C ALA A 95 -15.70 4.68 -15.38
N ASN A 96 -16.06 5.86 -14.86
CA ASN A 96 -17.34 6.02 -14.16
C ASN A 96 -18.54 5.93 -15.13
N LYS A 97 -19.77 5.93 -14.59
CA LYS A 97 -21.02 5.88 -15.40
C LYS A 97 -21.24 7.08 -16.36
N GLN A 98 -20.37 8.08 -16.32
CA GLN A 98 -20.38 9.26 -17.19
C GLN A 98 -19.25 9.20 -18.25
N GLY A 99 -18.42 8.15 -18.24
CA GLY A 99 -17.28 7.98 -19.14
C GLY A 99 -16.01 8.73 -18.71
N VAL A 100 -15.95 9.24 -17.47
CA VAL A 100 -14.75 9.89 -16.92
C VAL A 100 -13.79 8.81 -16.44
N GLN A 101 -12.57 8.84 -16.97
CA GLN A 101 -11.46 7.99 -16.54
C GLN A 101 -10.72 8.60 -15.35
N VAL A 102 -10.37 7.76 -14.37
CA VAL A 102 -9.59 8.17 -13.18
C VAL A 102 -8.28 8.81 -13.61
N ASP A 103 -8.02 10.03 -13.14
CA ASP A 103 -6.73 10.71 -13.32
C ASP A 103 -5.60 9.86 -12.72
N THR A 104 -4.49 9.73 -13.45
CA THR A 104 -3.36 8.86 -13.07
C THR A 104 -2.19 9.65 -12.48
N ALA A 105 -2.23 10.99 -12.50
CA ALA A 105 -1.11 11.85 -12.18
C ALA A 105 -0.43 11.53 -10.83
N GLU A 106 -1.20 11.37 -9.75
CA GLU A 106 -0.64 11.03 -8.43
C GLU A 106 -0.16 9.59 -8.32
N TRP A 107 -0.83 8.64 -8.97
CA TRP A 107 -0.37 7.24 -8.98
C TRP A 107 0.95 7.11 -9.74
N ASN A 108 1.16 7.89 -10.81
CA ASN A 108 2.37 7.90 -11.61
C ASN A 108 3.55 8.67 -10.96
N ARG A 109 3.40 9.12 -9.71
CA ARG A 109 4.51 9.62 -8.88
C ARG A 109 5.17 8.54 -8.02
N ASN A 110 4.62 7.32 -8.01
CA ASN A 110 5.14 6.25 -7.16
C ASN A 110 6.23 5.44 -7.87
N ASP A 111 7.19 4.94 -7.10
CA ASP A 111 8.28 4.07 -7.58
C ASP A 111 7.93 2.57 -7.54
N GLY A 112 6.65 2.25 -7.38
CA GLY A 112 6.12 0.90 -7.39
C GLY A 112 4.68 0.87 -6.86
N PHE A 113 4.16 -0.32 -6.63
CA PHE A 113 2.81 -0.52 -6.11
C PHE A 113 2.80 -0.67 -4.58
N SER A 114 1.61 -0.64 -3.97
CA SER A 114 1.44 -0.61 -2.50
C SER A 114 1.86 -1.92 -1.81
N PRO A 115 2.60 -1.89 -0.69
CA PRO A 115 2.95 -3.09 0.08
C PRO A 115 1.75 -3.82 0.71
N SER A 116 0.53 -3.26 0.60
CA SER A 116 -0.70 -3.80 1.19
C SER A 116 -1.84 -4.00 0.16
N GLN A 117 -1.55 -4.08 -1.13
CA GLN A 117 -2.58 -4.31 -2.16
C GLN A 117 -3.10 -5.76 -2.20
N MET A 118 -4.27 -5.93 -2.81
CA MET A 118 -4.69 -7.21 -3.36
C MET A 118 -4.03 -7.41 -4.73
N ILE A 119 -3.87 -8.67 -5.12
CA ILE A 119 -3.56 -9.07 -6.49
C ILE A 119 -4.86 -9.56 -7.15
N LEU A 120 -5.09 -9.23 -8.41
CA LEU A 120 -6.32 -9.52 -9.17
C LEU A 120 -5.97 -10.12 -10.55
N ALA A 121 -6.77 -11.06 -11.03
CA ALA A 121 -6.74 -11.59 -12.40
C ALA A 121 -8.14 -12.06 -12.83
N GLN A 122 -8.37 -12.42 -14.10
CA GLN A 122 -9.46 -13.32 -14.45
C GLN A 122 -8.97 -14.77 -14.46
N VAL A 123 -9.82 -15.70 -14.02
CA VAL A 123 -9.64 -17.15 -14.24
C VAL A 123 -11.00 -17.77 -14.57
N PRO A 124 -11.55 -17.51 -15.78
CA PRO A 124 -12.94 -17.85 -16.08
C PRO A 124 -13.22 -19.35 -15.96
N GLY A 125 -14.25 -19.70 -15.19
CA GLY A 125 -14.66 -21.10 -14.99
C GLY A 125 -13.87 -21.90 -13.95
N VAL A 126 -12.97 -21.26 -13.19
CA VAL A 126 -12.25 -21.94 -12.09
C VAL A 126 -13.19 -22.47 -11.01
N ASP A 127 -12.91 -23.68 -10.54
CA ASP A 127 -13.44 -24.23 -9.29
C ASP A 127 -12.34 -24.23 -8.23
N LEU A 128 -12.58 -23.51 -7.13
CA LEU A 128 -11.59 -23.30 -6.07
C LEU A 128 -11.29 -24.59 -5.29
N GLU A 129 -12.27 -25.48 -5.11
CA GLU A 129 -12.12 -26.75 -4.38
C GLU A 129 -11.36 -27.76 -5.23
N GLN A 130 -11.73 -27.91 -6.51
CA GLN A 130 -11.07 -28.81 -7.45
C GLN A 130 -9.63 -28.39 -7.74
N THR A 131 -9.38 -27.08 -7.84
CA THR A 131 -8.03 -26.51 -8.00
C THR A 131 -7.18 -26.68 -6.74
N GLY A 132 -7.80 -26.71 -5.55
CA GLY A 132 -7.11 -26.71 -4.26
C GLY A 132 -6.57 -25.33 -3.87
N VAL A 133 -7.30 -24.26 -4.20
CA VAL A 133 -6.91 -22.87 -3.89
C VAL A 133 -6.81 -22.66 -2.38
N PRO A 134 -5.72 -22.07 -1.84
CA PRO A 134 -5.57 -21.83 -0.40
C PRO A 134 -6.70 -20.94 0.15
N PRO A 135 -7.52 -21.44 1.10
CA PRO A 135 -8.65 -20.70 1.64
C PRO A 135 -8.26 -19.85 2.85
N ILE A 136 -9.06 -18.82 3.18
CA ILE A 136 -8.87 -18.00 4.40
C ILE A 136 -8.83 -18.83 5.70
N THR A 137 -9.40 -20.04 5.70
CA THR A 137 -9.42 -20.96 6.84
C THR A 137 -8.17 -21.83 6.99
N ASP A 138 -7.30 -21.88 5.97
CA ASP A 138 -6.05 -22.65 5.98
C ASP A 138 -4.97 -21.94 5.15
N LEU A 139 -4.39 -20.89 5.74
CA LEU A 139 -3.39 -20.05 5.08
C LEU A 139 -2.06 -20.80 4.83
N GLU A 140 -1.74 -21.80 5.66
CA GLU A 140 -0.47 -22.56 5.54
C GLU A 140 -0.44 -23.38 4.24
N GLN A 141 -1.60 -23.73 3.67
CA GLN A 141 -1.72 -24.35 2.35
C GLN A 141 -1.05 -23.53 1.23
N SER A 142 -0.99 -22.20 1.36
CA SER A 142 -0.30 -21.33 0.38
C SER A 142 1.22 -21.50 0.35
N LEU A 143 1.81 -22.06 1.41
CA LEU A 143 3.25 -22.33 1.54
C LEU A 143 3.60 -23.78 1.18
N SER A 144 2.65 -24.55 0.62
CA SER A 144 2.88 -25.93 0.21
C SER A 144 3.64 -25.98 -1.13
N PRO A 145 4.62 -26.89 -1.31
CA PRO A 145 5.34 -27.05 -2.57
C PRO A 145 4.47 -27.36 -3.79
N ASP A 146 3.24 -27.82 -3.58
CA ASP A 146 2.22 -28.13 -4.60
C ASP A 146 1.07 -27.10 -4.65
N SER A 147 1.17 -25.96 -3.96
CA SER A 147 0.13 -24.91 -3.99
C SER A 147 -0.14 -24.45 -5.43
N PRO A 148 -1.41 -24.32 -5.87
CA PRO A 148 -1.78 -23.89 -7.22
C PRO A 148 -1.68 -22.37 -7.40
N VAL A 149 -1.73 -21.61 -6.28
CA VAL A 149 -1.62 -20.16 -6.23
C VAL A 149 -0.35 -19.83 -5.47
N VAL A 150 0.65 -19.34 -6.18
CA VAL A 150 1.99 -19.05 -5.65
C VAL A 150 2.28 -17.57 -5.85
N VAL A 151 2.80 -16.93 -4.80
CA VAL A 151 3.40 -15.60 -4.88
C VAL A 151 4.78 -15.70 -4.26
N ILE A 152 5.85 -15.37 -4.98
CA ILE A 152 7.23 -15.40 -4.48
C ILE A 152 7.88 -14.02 -4.49
N ARG A 153 8.78 -13.77 -3.55
CA ARG A 153 9.76 -12.69 -3.68
C ARG A 153 10.83 -13.11 -4.69
N ALA A 154 10.96 -12.38 -5.80
CA ALA A 154 11.82 -12.75 -6.92
C ALA A 154 13.32 -12.87 -6.54
N SER A 155 13.77 -12.08 -5.56
CA SER A 155 15.16 -12.07 -5.09
C SER A 155 15.55 -13.28 -4.22
N THR A 156 14.59 -14.04 -3.69
CA THR A 156 14.85 -15.17 -2.75
C THR A 156 14.13 -16.47 -3.09
N GLY A 157 13.12 -16.45 -3.96
CA GLY A 157 12.21 -17.58 -4.18
C GLY A 157 11.28 -17.89 -3.00
N GLU A 158 11.27 -17.04 -1.96
CA GLU A 158 10.47 -17.25 -0.75
C GLU A 158 8.98 -17.04 -1.07
N GLN A 159 8.17 -18.08 -0.81
CA GLN A 159 6.71 -18.03 -0.95
C GLN A 159 6.08 -17.11 0.10
N HIS A 160 5.16 -16.28 -0.36
CA HIS A 160 4.43 -15.30 0.44
C HIS A 160 3.11 -15.89 0.93
N LEU A 161 2.79 -15.68 2.22
CA LEU A 161 1.55 -16.19 2.81
C LEU A 161 0.33 -15.50 2.18
N ILE A 162 -0.53 -16.27 1.50
CA ILE A 162 -1.75 -15.78 0.83
C ILE A 162 -2.98 -16.62 1.18
N PHE A 163 -4.16 -16.10 0.84
CA PHE A 163 -5.28 -16.92 0.40
C PHE A 163 -5.84 -16.35 -0.91
N ALA A 164 -6.69 -17.10 -1.61
CA ALA A 164 -7.40 -16.56 -2.76
C ALA A 164 -8.89 -16.93 -2.77
N GLU A 165 -9.69 -16.11 -3.42
CA GLU A 165 -11.15 -16.22 -3.53
C GLU A 165 -11.65 -15.63 -4.85
N LEU A 166 -12.92 -15.84 -5.17
CA LEU A 166 -13.62 -15.16 -6.27
C LEU A 166 -14.40 -13.95 -5.75
N ASP A 167 -14.56 -12.93 -6.58
CA ASP A 167 -15.39 -11.78 -6.25
C ASP A 167 -16.85 -12.20 -6.02
N ALA A 168 -17.36 -11.98 -4.80
CA ALA A 168 -18.73 -12.29 -4.40
C ALA A 168 -19.78 -11.25 -4.87
N ASN A 169 -19.38 -10.21 -5.60
CA ASN A 169 -20.29 -9.19 -6.14
C ASN A 169 -20.93 -9.55 -7.48
N THR A 170 -20.43 -10.59 -8.18
CA THR A 170 -20.99 -11.10 -9.44
C THR A 170 -20.75 -12.61 -9.55
N ASP A 171 -21.68 -13.33 -10.18
CA ASP A 171 -21.54 -14.76 -10.53
C ASP A 171 -21.21 -14.94 -12.03
N GLU A 172 -21.07 -13.86 -12.80
CA GLU A 172 -20.76 -13.91 -14.25
C GLU A 172 -19.26 -14.16 -14.46
N PRO A 173 -18.82 -15.31 -15.02
CA PRO A 173 -17.39 -15.71 -14.98
C PRO A 173 -16.42 -14.83 -15.78
N SER A 174 -16.92 -13.92 -16.61
CA SER A 174 -16.12 -12.93 -17.36
C SER A 174 -15.99 -11.58 -16.65
N GLU A 175 -16.79 -11.35 -15.60
CA GLU A 175 -16.73 -10.18 -14.73
C GLU A 175 -16.14 -10.52 -13.34
N GLN A 176 -16.12 -11.80 -12.96
CA GLN A 176 -15.77 -12.28 -11.63
C GLN A 176 -14.25 -12.38 -11.42
N ALA A 177 -13.66 -11.33 -10.84
CA ALA A 177 -12.23 -11.31 -10.53
C ALA A 177 -11.81 -12.45 -9.58
N PHE A 178 -10.67 -13.09 -9.90
CA PHE A 178 -9.91 -13.94 -9.00
C PHE A 178 -9.01 -13.06 -8.13
N ILE A 179 -9.23 -13.08 -6.81
CA ILE A 179 -8.61 -12.18 -5.84
C ILE A 179 -7.61 -12.98 -5.00
N ILE A 180 -6.33 -12.62 -5.07
CA ILE A 180 -5.30 -13.16 -4.17
C ILE A 180 -5.00 -12.11 -3.09
N ARG A 181 -5.08 -12.52 -1.82
CA ARG A 181 -4.92 -11.65 -0.65
C ARG A 181 -3.63 -11.97 0.11
N PRO A 182 -2.64 -11.06 0.11
CA PRO A 182 -1.47 -11.13 0.96
C PRO A 182 -1.83 -11.04 2.45
N MET A 183 -1.34 -11.99 3.24
CA MET A 183 -1.56 -12.05 4.69
C MET A 183 -0.41 -11.45 5.50
N VAL A 184 0.67 -11.07 4.83
CA VAL A 184 1.76 -10.24 5.32
C VAL A 184 1.96 -9.09 4.32
N GLN A 185 2.40 -7.92 4.76
CA GLN A 185 2.79 -6.85 3.83
C GLN A 185 3.93 -7.35 2.94
N PHE A 186 3.92 -6.96 1.67
CA PHE A 186 5.07 -7.15 0.81
C PHE A 186 6.25 -6.29 1.28
N GLU A 187 7.45 -6.78 1.02
CA GLU A 187 8.68 -6.05 1.33
C GLU A 187 8.85 -4.86 0.39
N ARG A 188 9.29 -3.73 0.94
CA ARG A 188 9.34 -2.45 0.20
C ARG A 188 10.57 -2.39 -0.69
N GLY A 189 10.38 -1.96 -1.94
CA GLY A 189 11.43 -1.95 -2.97
C GLY A 189 11.74 -3.32 -3.59
N GLU A 190 11.09 -4.40 -3.17
CA GLU A 190 11.29 -5.74 -3.73
C GLU A 190 10.37 -6.00 -4.94
N ARG A 191 10.79 -6.96 -5.78
CA ARG A 191 10.00 -7.50 -6.90
C ARG A 191 9.34 -8.80 -6.47
N TYR A 192 8.06 -8.95 -6.81
CA TYR A 192 7.27 -10.15 -6.55
C TYR A 192 6.77 -10.75 -7.86
N ILE A 193 6.72 -12.08 -7.92
CA ILE A 193 6.18 -12.86 -9.04
C ILE A 193 4.95 -13.61 -8.54
N VAL A 194 3.89 -13.61 -9.34
CA VAL A 194 2.68 -14.41 -9.14
C VAL A 194 2.67 -15.53 -10.16
N ALA A 195 2.33 -16.74 -9.73
CA ALA A 195 2.11 -17.88 -10.60
C ALA A 195 0.81 -18.60 -10.20
N LEU A 196 -0.07 -18.76 -11.18
CA LEU A 196 -1.23 -19.63 -11.15
C LEU A 196 -0.87 -20.88 -11.95
N ARG A 197 -1.00 -22.06 -11.35
CA ARG A 197 -0.70 -23.34 -12.01
C ARG A 197 -1.77 -24.38 -11.75
N ASN A 198 -1.87 -25.36 -12.66
CA ASN A 198 -2.79 -26.49 -12.55
C ASN A 198 -4.25 -26.09 -12.23
N MET A 199 -4.69 -24.91 -12.69
CA MET A 199 -6.04 -24.38 -12.46
C MET A 199 -7.09 -25.30 -13.09
N ARG A 200 -8.20 -25.58 -12.38
CA ARG A 200 -9.21 -26.56 -12.79
C ARG A 200 -10.62 -25.99 -12.82
N ASP A 201 -11.45 -26.58 -13.68
CA ASP A 201 -12.88 -26.36 -13.70
C ASP A 201 -13.62 -27.26 -12.68
N ALA A 202 -14.94 -27.10 -12.60
CA ALA A 202 -15.80 -27.89 -11.70
C ALA A 202 -15.81 -29.41 -12.04
N SER A 203 -15.43 -29.81 -13.25
CA SER A 203 -15.28 -31.22 -13.63
C SER A 203 -13.94 -31.82 -13.21
N GLY A 204 -12.98 -30.98 -12.82
CA GLY A 204 -11.60 -31.34 -12.47
C GLY A 204 -10.65 -31.35 -13.68
N GLU A 205 -11.11 -30.94 -14.86
CA GLU A 205 -10.28 -30.77 -16.05
C GLU A 205 -9.41 -29.51 -15.91
N LEU A 206 -8.21 -29.52 -16.51
CA LEU A 206 -7.31 -28.38 -16.48
C LEU A 206 -7.84 -27.27 -17.40
N LEU A 207 -7.83 -26.04 -16.91
CA LEU A 207 -8.13 -24.85 -17.71
C LEU A 207 -6.99 -24.58 -18.71
N GLU A 208 -7.37 -24.20 -19.93
CA GLU A 208 -6.43 -23.76 -20.95
C GLU A 208 -5.90 -22.36 -20.59
N ALA A 209 -4.58 -22.20 -20.59
CA ALA A 209 -3.93 -20.92 -20.32
C ALA A 209 -4.32 -19.84 -21.36
N PRO A 210 -4.41 -18.54 -20.98
CA PRO A 210 -4.70 -17.45 -21.90
C PRO A 210 -3.77 -17.45 -23.13
N GLU A 211 -4.30 -17.12 -24.31
CA GLU A 211 -3.63 -17.40 -25.59
C GLU A 211 -2.22 -16.78 -25.71
N VAL A 212 -2.07 -15.51 -25.29
CA VAL A 212 -0.78 -14.81 -25.28
C VAL A 212 0.19 -15.42 -24.28
N PHE A 213 -0.25 -15.65 -23.03
CA PHE A 213 0.60 -16.26 -22.00
C PHE A 213 1.05 -17.67 -22.42
N ARG A 214 0.16 -18.47 -23.02
CA ARG A 214 0.49 -19.79 -23.57
C ARG A 214 1.53 -19.70 -24.68
N ALA A 215 1.44 -18.74 -25.60
CA ALA A 215 2.44 -18.60 -26.67
C ALA A 215 3.84 -18.29 -26.12
N LEU A 216 3.93 -17.50 -25.05
CA LEU A 216 5.18 -17.26 -24.32
C LEU A 216 5.64 -18.52 -23.56
N ARG A 217 4.75 -19.16 -22.80
CA ARG A 217 5.02 -20.37 -22.02
C ARG A 217 5.48 -21.54 -22.90
N ASP A 218 4.90 -21.74 -24.07
CA ASP A 218 5.18 -22.89 -24.94
C ASP A 218 6.27 -22.57 -25.99
N ASP A 219 7.04 -21.48 -25.80
CA ASP A 219 8.04 -20.91 -26.75
C ASP A 219 7.55 -20.88 -28.21
N THR A 220 6.28 -20.52 -28.40
CA THR A 220 5.67 -20.40 -29.72
C THR A 220 5.89 -18.98 -30.23
N LEU A 221 6.57 -18.86 -31.37
CA LEU A 221 6.79 -17.58 -32.05
C LEU A 221 5.47 -17.02 -32.58
N THR A 222 5.30 -15.71 -32.47
CA THR A 222 4.17 -14.96 -33.02
C THR A 222 4.63 -13.97 -34.09
N ASP A 223 3.70 -13.47 -34.90
CA ASP A 223 3.94 -12.33 -35.80
C ASP A 223 3.64 -10.96 -35.16
N ASN A 224 3.41 -10.94 -33.85
CA ASN A 224 3.00 -9.77 -33.09
C ASN A 224 4.17 -9.20 -32.24
N ASP A 225 4.69 -8.06 -32.68
CA ASP A 225 5.82 -7.36 -32.03
C ASP A 225 5.63 -7.13 -30.51
N ALA A 226 4.39 -6.94 -30.03
CA ALA A 226 4.13 -6.70 -28.61
C ALA A 226 4.30 -7.96 -27.75
N ILE A 227 3.95 -9.14 -28.29
CA ILE A 227 4.16 -10.42 -27.61
C ILE A 227 5.65 -10.75 -27.61
N GLU A 228 6.32 -10.61 -28.76
CA GLU A 228 7.76 -10.88 -28.87
C GLU A 228 8.61 -9.96 -28.01
N ALA A 229 8.20 -8.70 -27.81
CA ALA A 229 8.86 -7.77 -26.88
C ALA A 229 8.77 -8.20 -25.40
N ARG A 230 7.74 -8.97 -25.00
CA ARG A 230 7.59 -9.48 -23.62
C ARG A 230 8.47 -10.71 -23.34
N ARG A 231 8.91 -11.44 -24.38
CA ARG A 231 9.54 -12.76 -24.27
C ARG A 231 10.74 -12.79 -23.32
N GLU A 232 11.69 -11.87 -23.43
CA GLU A 232 12.88 -11.82 -22.53
C GLU A 232 12.48 -11.70 -21.06
N SER A 233 11.54 -10.80 -20.73
CA SER A 233 11.06 -10.62 -19.35
C SER A 233 10.27 -11.82 -18.82
N MET A 234 9.65 -12.60 -19.71
CA MET A 234 8.88 -13.78 -19.33
C MET A 234 9.79 -15.02 -19.13
N GLU A 235 10.86 -15.16 -19.92
CA GLU A 235 11.89 -16.18 -19.69
C GLU A 235 12.61 -15.97 -18.34
N ASP A 236 12.84 -14.72 -17.93
CA ASP A 236 13.33 -14.37 -16.58
C ASP A 236 12.35 -14.83 -15.48
N ILE A 237 11.05 -14.55 -15.63
CA ILE A 237 10.01 -15.03 -14.71
C ILE A 237 9.98 -16.56 -14.65
N PHE A 238 10.01 -17.25 -15.78
CA PHE A 238 10.02 -18.71 -15.84
C PHE A 238 11.26 -19.31 -15.18
N SER A 239 12.46 -18.75 -15.39
CA SER A 239 13.69 -19.22 -14.76
C SER A 239 13.64 -19.09 -13.24
N ILE A 240 13.10 -17.99 -12.71
CA ILE A 240 12.97 -17.77 -11.26
C ILE A 240 11.91 -18.71 -10.65
N LEU A 241 10.84 -19.00 -11.39
CA LEU A 241 9.80 -19.96 -10.98
C LEU A 241 10.33 -21.41 -10.98
N GLU A 242 11.11 -21.81 -11.99
CA GLU A 242 11.75 -23.14 -12.05
C GLU A 242 12.73 -23.33 -10.87
N ASP A 243 13.57 -22.34 -10.58
CA ASP A 243 14.46 -22.33 -9.41
C ASP A 243 13.67 -22.40 -8.07
N ALA A 244 12.44 -21.89 -8.04
CA ALA A 244 11.52 -21.97 -6.90
C ALA A 244 10.66 -23.26 -6.86
N GLY A 245 10.83 -24.18 -7.82
CA GLY A 245 10.10 -25.46 -7.88
C GLY A 245 8.68 -25.37 -8.46
N VAL A 246 8.43 -24.39 -9.34
CA VAL A 246 7.20 -24.24 -10.11
C VAL A 246 7.51 -24.53 -11.59
N ASP A 247 7.12 -25.72 -12.06
CA ASP A 247 7.43 -26.18 -13.42
C ASP A 247 6.66 -25.35 -14.48
N ARG A 248 7.37 -24.92 -15.53
CA ARG A 248 6.85 -24.07 -16.62
C ARG A 248 5.58 -24.64 -17.29
N ASP A 249 5.54 -25.95 -17.51
CA ASP A 249 4.42 -26.65 -18.16
C ASP A 249 3.13 -26.65 -17.31
N GLU A 250 3.21 -26.43 -15.99
CA GLU A 250 2.04 -26.38 -15.10
C GLU A 250 1.32 -25.02 -15.13
N LEU A 251 1.98 -23.98 -15.64
CA LEU A 251 1.52 -22.59 -15.52
C LEU A 251 0.26 -22.32 -16.35
N TYR A 252 -0.77 -21.81 -15.69
CA TYR A 252 -1.95 -21.20 -16.30
C TYR A 252 -1.69 -19.72 -16.63
N LEU A 253 -1.09 -18.98 -15.69
CA LEU A 253 -0.75 -17.56 -15.85
C LEU A 253 0.36 -17.18 -14.87
N ALA A 254 1.34 -16.38 -15.29
CA ALA A 254 2.37 -15.82 -14.41
C ALA A 254 2.77 -14.40 -14.84
N TRP A 255 3.09 -13.55 -13.87
CA TRP A 255 3.48 -12.16 -14.07
C TRP A 255 4.21 -11.61 -12.83
N ASP A 256 4.72 -10.39 -12.91
CA ASP A 256 5.53 -9.76 -11.86
C ASP A 256 5.17 -8.29 -11.62
N PHE A 257 5.58 -7.75 -10.47
CA PHE A 257 5.46 -6.33 -10.12
C PHE A 257 6.46 -5.90 -9.04
N ASN A 258 6.74 -4.60 -8.96
CA ASN A 258 7.60 -3.98 -7.94
C ASN A 258 6.78 -3.32 -6.84
N ILE A 259 7.25 -3.38 -5.60
CA ILE A 259 6.67 -2.65 -4.46
C ILE A 259 7.39 -1.32 -4.29
N ALA A 260 6.64 -0.25 -4.03
CA ALA A 260 7.19 1.08 -3.75
C ALA A 260 8.18 1.07 -2.57
N SER A 261 9.18 1.95 -2.63
CA SER A 261 10.23 2.05 -1.61
C SER A 261 9.70 2.63 -0.30
N VAL A 262 10.49 2.47 0.77
CA VAL A 262 10.21 3.14 2.06
C VAL A 262 10.18 4.66 1.90
N GLU A 263 11.08 5.19 1.07
CA GLU A 263 11.23 6.63 0.83
C GLU A 263 9.96 7.18 0.16
N ASN A 264 9.59 6.67 -1.01
CA ASN A 264 8.41 7.13 -1.75
C ASN A 264 7.09 7.01 -0.95
N ILE A 265 6.93 5.94 -0.16
CA ILE A 265 5.74 5.76 0.69
C ILE A 265 5.66 6.76 1.86
N THR A 266 6.78 7.31 2.33
CA THR A 266 6.83 8.07 3.59
C THR A 266 7.37 9.50 3.46
N GLU A 267 8.02 9.87 2.36
CA GLU A 267 8.72 11.13 2.17
C GLU A 267 7.84 12.36 2.45
N ARG A 268 6.61 12.41 1.92
CA ARG A 268 5.72 13.56 2.06
C ARG A 268 5.37 13.82 3.53
N ILE A 269 4.95 12.80 4.29
CA ILE A 269 4.61 12.93 5.71
C ILE A 269 5.84 13.19 6.59
N LEU A 270 7.01 12.62 6.25
CA LEU A 270 8.25 12.89 6.96
C LEU A 270 8.73 14.33 6.73
N HIS A 271 8.66 14.81 5.48
CA HIS A 271 8.99 16.17 5.09
C HIS A 271 8.14 17.21 5.84
N ILE A 272 6.81 17.13 5.75
CA ILE A 272 5.93 18.12 6.40
C ILE A 272 6.06 18.10 7.93
N ARG A 273 6.40 16.94 8.51
CA ARG A 273 6.73 16.82 9.94
C ARG A 273 8.03 17.56 10.26
N ASP A 274 9.09 17.28 9.51
CA ASP A 274 10.44 17.74 9.84
C ASP A 274 10.61 19.25 9.57
N ASP A 275 10.00 19.80 8.51
CA ASP A 275 9.92 21.26 8.34
C ASP A 275 9.07 21.92 9.44
N ALA A 276 7.89 21.38 9.74
CA ALA A 276 7.00 21.97 10.74
C ALA A 276 7.66 22.01 12.13
N PHE A 277 8.24 20.89 12.58
CA PHE A 277 8.97 20.85 13.85
C PHE A 277 10.32 21.59 13.80
N GLY A 278 10.97 21.70 12.64
CA GLY A 278 12.13 22.57 12.44
C GLY A 278 11.79 24.05 12.64
N SER A 279 10.68 24.50 12.04
CA SER A 279 10.13 25.85 12.16
C SER A 279 9.63 26.18 13.57
N LEU A 280 8.99 25.23 14.26
CA LEU A 280 8.51 25.39 15.64
C LEU A 280 9.65 25.34 16.66
N GLY A 281 10.65 24.50 16.41
CA GLY A 281 11.79 24.24 17.29
C GLY A 281 11.37 23.88 18.71
N ALA A 282 11.97 24.58 19.69
CA ALA A 282 11.76 24.31 21.10
C ALA A 282 10.39 24.74 21.65
N ALA A 283 9.56 25.50 20.91
CA ALA A 283 8.31 26.08 21.40
C ALA A 283 7.11 25.09 21.47
N ALA A 284 6.07 25.51 22.18
CA ALA A 284 4.71 25.00 22.01
C ALA A 284 4.02 25.67 20.81
N PRO A 285 3.10 24.97 20.11
CA PRO A 285 2.17 25.61 19.18
C PRO A 285 1.34 26.70 19.86
N GLY A 286 0.96 27.73 19.11
CA GLY A 286 -0.04 28.70 19.60
C GLY A 286 -1.40 28.01 19.75
N PHE A 287 -2.08 28.22 20.88
CA PHE A 287 -3.42 27.67 21.12
C PHE A 287 -4.35 28.67 21.80
N THR A 288 -5.65 28.42 21.74
CA THR A 288 -6.68 29.22 22.43
C THR A 288 -7.76 28.29 22.97
N VAL A 289 -8.02 28.33 24.28
CA VAL A 289 -9.21 27.69 24.87
C VAL A 289 -10.43 28.55 24.50
N THR A 290 -11.39 27.96 23.79
CA THR A 290 -12.63 28.64 23.35
C THR A 290 -13.83 28.31 24.24
N GLU A 291 -13.83 27.15 24.89
CA GLU A 291 -14.95 26.68 25.71
C GLU A 291 -14.44 25.82 26.89
N VAL A 292 -15.00 26.06 28.07
CA VAL A 292 -14.83 25.22 29.27
C VAL A 292 -16.21 24.98 29.86
N VAL A 293 -16.59 23.71 30.03
CA VAL A 293 -17.87 23.32 30.65
C VAL A 293 -17.59 22.42 31.84
N ASP A 294 -17.93 22.91 33.03
CA ASP A 294 -17.96 22.11 34.26
C ASP A 294 -19.29 21.36 34.37
N LEU A 295 -19.19 20.07 34.71
CA LEU A 295 -20.30 19.12 34.72
C LEU A 295 -20.57 18.64 36.14
N ALA A 296 -21.82 18.74 36.57
CA ALA A 296 -22.24 18.25 37.88
C ALA A 296 -22.36 16.70 37.89
N PRO A 297 -22.12 16.03 39.03
CA PRO A 297 -22.33 14.59 39.13
C PRO A 297 -23.81 14.25 38.92
N CYS A 298 -24.08 13.09 38.33
CA CYS A 298 -25.43 12.61 38.12
C CYS A 298 -26.11 12.23 39.44
N SER A 299 -27.43 12.35 39.50
CA SER A 299 -28.20 11.91 40.67
C SER A 299 -28.47 10.40 40.62
N GLU A 300 -29.06 9.85 41.69
CA GLU A 300 -29.49 8.44 41.73
C GLU A 300 -30.49 8.07 40.62
N SER A 301 -31.21 9.05 40.05
CA SER A 301 -32.13 8.86 38.93
C SER A 301 -31.47 8.96 37.55
N GLY A 302 -30.15 9.13 37.47
CA GLY A 302 -29.39 9.30 36.23
C GLY A 302 -28.92 10.74 35.98
N CYS A 303 -28.38 10.96 34.79
CA CYS A 303 -27.77 12.24 34.39
C CYS A 303 -28.78 13.15 33.68
N GLY A 304 -28.93 14.38 34.16
CA GLY A 304 -29.62 15.46 33.46
C GLY A 304 -28.71 16.29 32.55
N GLU A 305 -29.26 17.39 32.02
CA GLU A 305 -28.47 18.41 31.31
C GLU A 305 -27.41 19.03 32.24
N GLY A 306 -26.20 19.28 31.70
CA GLY A 306 -25.06 19.75 32.50
C GLY A 306 -24.49 18.71 33.48
N GLN A 307 -24.90 17.44 33.38
CA GLN A 307 -24.38 16.35 34.22
C GLN A 307 -23.71 15.25 33.39
N ASP A 308 -22.67 14.64 33.95
CA ASP A 308 -22.01 13.45 33.38
C ASP A 308 -21.48 12.55 34.50
N GLN A 309 -21.62 11.23 34.34
CA GLN A 309 -21.28 10.24 35.36
C GLN A 309 -19.77 10.05 35.54
N TYR A 310 -18.99 10.35 34.51
CA TYR A 310 -17.59 9.93 34.39
C TYR A 310 -16.62 11.11 34.22
N LYS A 311 -17.03 12.18 33.52
CA LYS A 311 -16.24 13.41 33.37
C LYS A 311 -16.80 14.57 34.19
N SER A 312 -15.90 15.42 34.66
CA SER A 312 -16.17 16.62 35.45
C SER A 312 -16.01 17.92 34.66
N ARG A 313 -15.19 17.92 33.61
CA ARG A 313 -14.98 19.07 32.72
C ARG A 313 -14.77 18.64 31.27
N THR A 314 -15.28 19.42 30.32
CA THR A 314 -14.81 19.42 28.93
C THR A 314 -14.14 20.73 28.59
N ILE A 315 -13.11 20.67 27.74
CA ILE A 315 -12.32 21.81 27.30
C ILE A 315 -12.21 21.71 25.78
N VAL A 316 -12.60 22.75 25.07
CA VAL A 316 -12.51 22.83 23.61
C VAL A 316 -11.75 24.10 23.24
N GLY A 317 -10.93 24.01 22.19
CA GLY A 317 -10.16 25.14 21.72
C GLY A 317 -9.62 24.93 20.31
N THR A 318 -8.74 25.84 19.90
CA THR A 318 -8.01 25.79 18.64
C THR A 318 -6.50 25.81 18.85
N PHE A 319 -5.75 25.35 17.86
CA PHE A 319 -4.29 25.45 17.82
C PHE A 319 -3.77 25.59 16.39
N GLU A 320 -2.62 26.25 16.27
CA GLU A 320 -2.02 26.62 14.99
C GLU A 320 -0.95 25.60 14.55
N VAL A 321 -1.04 25.14 13.30
CA VAL A 321 -0.15 24.16 12.67
C VAL A 321 0.28 24.68 11.30
N PRO A 322 1.53 24.48 10.83
CA PRO A 322 1.89 24.77 9.43
C PRO A 322 0.95 24.09 8.44
N ASN A 323 0.51 24.82 7.41
CA ASN A 323 -0.43 24.35 6.39
C ASN A 323 0.27 24.09 5.06
N TYR A 324 0.28 22.84 4.63
CA TYR A 324 0.86 22.37 3.36
C TYR A 324 -0.18 22.14 2.26
N LEU A 325 -1.46 22.47 2.53
CA LEU A 325 -2.53 22.32 1.55
C LEU A 325 -2.62 23.55 0.65
N ASN A 326 -3.09 23.35 -0.58
CA ASN A 326 -3.27 24.40 -1.60
C ASN A 326 -4.46 25.35 -1.36
N SER A 327 -4.74 25.63 -0.08
CA SER A 327 -5.86 26.44 0.39
C SER A 327 -5.46 27.17 1.67
N ASP A 328 -5.74 28.47 1.75
CA ASP A 328 -5.48 29.30 2.94
C ASP A 328 -5.94 28.60 4.23
N SER A 329 -7.17 28.07 4.25
CA SER A 329 -7.73 27.38 5.43
C SER A 329 -7.55 25.86 5.43
N GLY A 330 -6.99 25.26 4.37
CA GLY A 330 -6.98 23.81 4.19
C GLY A 330 -8.39 23.21 4.22
N ALA A 331 -9.31 23.69 3.36
CA ALA A 331 -10.72 23.23 3.34
C ALA A 331 -10.91 21.85 2.68
N PRO A 332 -12.05 21.15 2.89
CA PRO A 332 -12.38 19.92 2.16
C PRO A 332 -12.20 20.04 0.65
N GLY A 333 -11.52 19.05 0.05
CA GLY A 333 -11.13 19.05 -1.36
C GLY A 333 -9.80 19.73 -1.70
N SER A 334 -9.10 20.32 -0.72
CA SER A 334 -7.71 20.77 -0.92
C SER A 334 -6.76 19.58 -1.05
N THR A 335 -5.78 19.67 -1.95
CA THR A 335 -4.63 18.74 -2.05
C THR A 335 -3.40 19.39 -1.41
N PHE A 336 -2.26 18.69 -1.40
CA PHE A 336 -0.99 19.35 -1.11
C PHE A 336 -0.68 20.48 -2.12
N PHE A 337 0.05 21.47 -1.65
CA PHE A 337 0.67 22.51 -2.45
C PHE A 337 2.11 22.11 -2.79
N TYR A 338 2.57 22.47 -3.98
CA TYR A 338 3.94 22.28 -4.46
C TYR A 338 4.33 23.59 -5.16
N ASP A 339 5.42 24.23 -4.76
CA ASP A 339 5.92 25.45 -5.42
C ASP A 339 6.65 25.10 -6.72
N THR A 340 7.16 26.11 -7.43
CA THR A 340 7.92 25.93 -8.66
C THR A 340 9.38 26.39 -8.49
N PRO A 341 10.39 25.53 -8.76
CA PRO A 341 10.29 24.17 -9.30
C PRO A 341 9.77 23.15 -8.27
N ASP A 342 8.89 22.25 -8.74
CA ASP A 342 8.33 21.14 -7.97
C ASP A 342 9.42 20.07 -7.78
N ASP A 343 9.77 19.77 -6.53
CA ASP A 343 10.74 18.73 -6.15
C ASP A 343 10.06 17.42 -5.70
N GLY A 344 8.73 17.35 -5.78
CA GLY A 344 7.92 16.23 -5.35
C GLY A 344 7.45 16.28 -3.89
N LEU A 345 7.89 17.25 -3.08
CA LEU A 345 7.57 17.35 -1.65
C LEU A 345 6.61 18.51 -1.35
N PRO A 346 5.69 18.38 -0.35
CA PRO A 346 4.68 19.42 -0.13
C PRO A 346 5.25 20.70 0.48
N ASP A 347 4.96 21.82 -0.17
CA ASP A 347 5.33 23.17 0.26
C ASP A 347 4.22 23.84 1.08
N ARG A 348 4.57 24.94 1.77
CA ARG A 348 3.60 25.83 2.41
C ARG A 348 3.19 26.94 1.45
N LEU A 349 1.88 27.07 1.22
CA LEU A 349 1.31 28.16 0.42
C LEU A 349 1.82 29.53 0.94
N ASN A 350 2.24 30.42 0.04
CA ASN A 350 2.88 31.71 0.36
C ASN A 350 4.17 31.64 1.24
N GLY A 351 4.69 30.45 1.53
CA GLY A 351 5.85 30.20 2.39
C GLY A 351 5.58 30.20 3.90
N ASP A 352 4.44 30.73 4.36
CA ASP A 352 4.12 30.87 5.79
C ASP A 352 2.69 30.52 6.19
N ASN A 353 1.88 29.91 5.31
CA ASN A 353 0.49 29.57 5.60
C ASN A 353 0.32 28.64 6.85
N MET A 354 -0.79 28.83 7.56
CA MET A 354 -1.12 28.18 8.83
C MET A 354 -2.53 27.59 8.81
N PHE A 355 -2.73 26.53 9.58
CA PHE A 355 -3.95 25.76 9.72
C PHE A 355 -4.42 25.83 11.17
N THR A 356 -5.62 26.36 11.39
CA THR A 356 -6.25 26.42 12.72
C THR A 356 -7.00 25.10 13.00
N ALA A 357 -6.31 24.14 13.60
CA ALA A 357 -6.90 22.88 14.05
C ALA A 357 -7.73 23.07 15.33
N ARG A 358 -8.63 22.12 15.64
CA ARG A 358 -9.45 22.12 16.87
C ARG A 358 -8.99 21.02 17.83
N PHE A 359 -9.00 21.29 19.13
CA PHE A 359 -8.81 20.26 20.16
C PHE A 359 -10.04 20.10 21.04
N TYR A 360 -10.30 18.86 21.47
CA TYR A 360 -11.40 18.48 22.34
C TYR A 360 -10.88 17.58 23.45
N CYS A 361 -10.85 18.06 24.69
CA CYS A 361 -10.32 17.36 25.85
C CYS A 361 -11.37 17.16 26.94
N SER A 362 -11.26 16.08 27.72
CA SER A 362 -12.11 15.88 28.90
C SER A 362 -11.34 15.43 30.15
N VAL A 363 -11.71 16.00 31.30
CA VAL A 363 -11.16 15.67 32.62
C VAL A 363 -12.11 14.74 33.35
N ALA A 364 -11.61 13.60 33.81
CA ALA A 364 -12.40 12.60 34.51
C ALA A 364 -12.68 12.95 35.99
N ARG A 365 -13.78 12.46 36.56
CA ARG A 365 -14.14 12.67 37.98
C ARG A 365 -13.15 12.04 38.96
N SER A 366 -12.46 10.99 38.54
CA SER A 366 -11.37 10.36 39.30
C SER A 366 -10.09 11.20 39.35
N VAL A 367 -9.99 12.23 38.50
CA VAL A 367 -8.85 13.16 38.39
C VAL A 367 -9.16 14.46 39.13
N ALA A 368 -10.27 15.13 38.80
CA ALA A 368 -10.73 16.35 39.47
C ALA A 368 -12.25 16.45 39.48
N GLU A 369 -12.82 17.19 40.43
CA GLU A 369 -14.26 17.54 40.47
C GLU A 369 -14.51 18.96 41.00
N ASP A 370 -13.64 19.43 41.90
CA ASP A 370 -13.54 20.84 42.29
C ASP A 370 -12.17 21.34 41.77
N PHE A 371 -12.20 22.32 40.88
CA PHE A 371 -11.00 22.90 40.27
C PHE A 371 -10.39 24.04 41.11
N GLY A 372 -11.02 24.41 42.23
CA GLY A 372 -10.45 25.33 43.23
C GLY A 372 -9.46 24.67 44.20
N VAL A 373 -9.38 23.34 44.22
CA VAL A 373 -8.48 22.56 45.08
C VAL A 373 -7.55 21.66 44.24
N PRO A 374 -6.41 21.20 44.80
CA PRO A 374 -5.52 20.26 44.10
C PRO A 374 -6.24 19.03 43.53
N PRO A 375 -5.79 18.48 42.38
CA PRO A 375 -6.41 17.32 41.76
C PRO A 375 -6.29 16.09 42.67
N LYS A 376 -7.27 15.18 42.56
CA LYS A 376 -7.29 13.90 43.28
C LYS A 376 -6.21 12.94 42.79
N ALA A 377 -5.87 13.04 41.51
CA ALA A 377 -4.85 12.27 40.82
C ALA A 377 -4.35 13.06 39.62
N ILE A 378 -3.14 12.76 39.16
CA ILE A 378 -2.60 13.29 37.90
C ILE A 378 -2.93 12.29 36.79
N ALA A 379 -3.63 12.73 35.76
CA ALA A 379 -4.04 11.89 34.65
C ALA A 379 -2.87 11.59 33.69
N ARG A 380 -2.93 10.44 33.02
CA ARG A 380 -2.09 10.17 31.85
C ARG A 380 -2.77 10.74 30.59
N PRO A 381 -2.15 11.67 29.85
CA PRO A 381 -2.73 12.17 28.62
C PRO A 381 -2.75 11.06 27.55
N SER A 382 -3.74 11.09 26.68
CA SER A 382 -3.80 10.24 25.48
C SER A 382 -4.45 11.00 24.34
N LEU A 383 -3.89 10.85 23.14
CA LEU A 383 -4.59 11.26 21.93
C LEU A 383 -5.74 10.29 21.65
N TYR A 384 -6.81 10.80 21.02
CA TYR A 384 -7.95 10.02 20.56
C TYR A 384 -8.31 10.42 19.13
N GLY A 385 -8.37 9.44 18.23
CA GLY A 385 -8.81 9.60 16.85
C GLY A 385 -10.24 9.15 16.65
N HIS A 386 -10.99 9.87 15.81
CA HIS A 386 -12.40 9.57 15.52
C HIS A 386 -12.59 8.50 14.44
N GLY A 387 -13.81 7.96 14.34
CA GLY A 387 -14.18 7.02 13.27
C GLY A 387 -14.29 7.68 11.87
N LEU A 388 -14.57 6.87 10.84
CA LEU A 388 -14.76 7.34 9.46
C LEU A 388 -15.84 8.44 9.38
N LEU A 389 -15.47 9.62 8.87
CA LEU A 389 -16.32 10.82 8.77
C LEU A 389 -16.86 11.33 10.13
N GLY A 390 -16.16 11.00 11.21
CA GLY A 390 -16.40 11.44 12.59
C GLY A 390 -15.85 12.82 12.91
N SER A 391 -15.64 13.12 14.19
CA SER A 391 -14.96 14.35 14.62
C SER A 391 -14.18 14.17 15.92
N GLY A 392 -13.17 14.99 16.15
CA GLY A 392 -12.35 14.99 17.37
C GLY A 392 -13.18 15.14 18.66
N SER A 393 -14.40 15.67 18.57
CA SER A 393 -15.38 15.73 19.67
C SER A 393 -15.78 14.36 20.23
N GLU A 394 -15.54 13.27 19.48
CA GLU A 394 -15.69 11.91 19.99
C GLU A 394 -14.81 11.64 21.22
N ALA A 395 -13.67 12.33 21.38
CA ALA A 395 -12.83 12.27 22.57
C ALA A 395 -13.56 12.68 23.87
N LEU A 396 -14.73 13.33 23.77
CA LEU A 396 -15.57 13.73 24.91
C LEU A 396 -16.59 12.66 25.34
N ARG A 397 -16.68 11.52 24.62
CA ARG A 397 -17.61 10.42 24.91
C ARG A 397 -17.25 9.06 24.30
N GLY A 398 -17.00 9.01 23.00
CA GLY A 398 -16.98 7.79 22.18
C GLY A 398 -18.31 7.01 22.18
N THR A 399 -18.30 5.84 21.55
CA THR A 399 -19.46 4.95 21.46
C THR A 399 -19.86 4.40 22.83
N GLY A 400 -21.09 4.67 23.26
CA GLY A 400 -21.61 4.16 24.54
C GLY A 400 -20.91 4.72 25.79
N ALA A 401 -20.24 5.87 25.69
CA ALA A 401 -19.40 6.47 26.74
C ALA A 401 -18.11 5.68 27.08
N ASN A 402 -17.66 4.77 26.20
CA ASN A 402 -16.48 3.94 26.41
C ASN A 402 -15.20 4.76 26.73
N VAL A 403 -14.98 5.88 26.06
CA VAL A 403 -13.82 6.78 26.29
C VAL A 403 -13.87 7.35 27.70
N ASN A 404 -15.04 7.85 28.15
CA ASN A 404 -15.18 8.46 29.48
C ASN A 404 -15.10 7.40 30.60
N ILE A 405 -15.63 6.20 30.35
CA ILE A 405 -15.49 5.05 31.27
C ILE A 405 -14.01 4.69 31.44
N MET A 406 -13.25 4.61 30.34
CA MET A 406 -11.81 4.34 30.36
C MET A 406 -11.04 5.46 31.08
N ALA A 407 -11.32 6.72 30.74
CA ALA A 407 -10.74 7.91 31.37
C ALA A 407 -10.90 7.89 32.89
N ASN A 408 -12.13 7.67 33.35
CA ASN A 408 -12.46 7.67 34.77
C ASN A 408 -11.92 6.44 35.50
N SER A 409 -11.95 5.25 34.89
CA SER A 409 -11.47 4.01 35.52
C SER A 409 -9.95 3.91 35.61
N HIS A 410 -9.23 4.57 34.70
CA HIS A 410 -7.77 4.43 34.58
C HIS A 410 -6.99 5.75 34.71
N GLN A 411 -7.65 6.83 35.16
CA GLN A 411 -7.04 8.16 35.35
C GLN A 411 -6.31 8.61 34.08
N MET A 412 -7.06 8.67 32.97
CA MET A 412 -6.58 9.17 31.69
C MET A 412 -7.31 10.46 31.31
N MET A 413 -6.63 11.33 30.57
CA MET A 413 -7.21 12.51 29.95
C MET A 413 -7.13 12.33 28.44
N PHE A 414 -8.26 12.10 27.79
CA PHE A 414 -8.30 12.02 26.33
C PHE A 414 -8.44 13.41 25.73
N CYS A 415 -7.63 13.67 24.71
CA CYS A 415 -7.74 14.83 23.83
C CYS A 415 -7.78 14.35 22.36
N GLY A 416 -8.73 14.84 21.58
CA GLY A 416 -8.82 14.58 20.15
C GLY A 416 -8.67 15.84 19.31
N THR A 417 -8.20 15.67 18.09
CA THR A 417 -8.39 16.61 16.98
C THR A 417 -9.10 15.88 15.83
N ASP A 418 -9.41 16.59 14.75
CA ASP A 418 -10.02 15.99 13.57
C ASP A 418 -8.95 15.31 12.72
N TRP A 419 -9.19 14.06 12.28
CA TRP A 419 -8.50 13.45 11.14
C TRP A 419 -8.98 14.15 9.86
N THR A 420 -8.49 15.38 9.67
CA THR A 420 -8.69 16.19 8.47
C THR A 420 -8.54 15.32 7.22
N GLY A 421 -9.46 15.42 6.27
CA GLY A 421 -9.50 14.53 5.09
C GLY A 421 -10.44 13.34 5.23
N PHE A 422 -10.73 12.85 6.44
CA PHE A 422 -11.79 11.83 6.67
C PHE A 422 -12.68 12.20 7.87
N SER A 423 -12.90 13.50 8.07
CA SER A 423 -13.70 14.07 9.14
C SER A 423 -15.10 14.47 8.67
N SER A 424 -15.96 14.88 9.60
CA SER A 424 -17.34 15.26 9.33
C SER A 424 -17.51 16.47 8.40
N GLU A 425 -16.50 17.33 8.27
CA GLU A 425 -16.49 18.39 7.24
C GLU A 425 -16.27 17.84 5.82
N ASP A 426 -15.58 16.70 5.69
CA ASP A 426 -15.26 16.06 4.41
C ASP A 426 -16.47 15.36 3.78
N VAL A 427 -17.58 15.16 4.51
CA VAL A 427 -18.80 14.47 4.03
C VAL A 427 -19.33 15.05 2.72
N GLY A 428 -19.34 16.38 2.58
CA GLY A 428 -19.81 17.06 1.37
C GLY A 428 -18.91 16.85 0.15
N TYR A 429 -17.62 16.61 0.37
CA TYR A 429 -16.64 16.29 -0.67
C TYR A 429 -16.62 14.79 -0.98
N ALA A 430 -16.87 13.92 0.01
CA ALA A 430 -16.96 12.47 -0.18
C ALA A 430 -18.07 12.08 -1.16
N VAL A 431 -19.22 12.77 -1.12
CA VAL A 431 -20.30 12.58 -2.10
C VAL A 431 -19.85 12.90 -3.54
N GLN A 432 -18.91 13.83 -3.72
CA GLN A 432 -18.36 14.20 -5.03
C GLN A 432 -17.31 13.18 -5.48
N ALA A 433 -16.38 12.79 -4.61
CA ALA A 433 -15.36 11.79 -4.92
C ALA A 433 -15.93 10.39 -5.24
N LEU A 434 -17.09 10.04 -4.68
CA LEU A 434 -17.83 8.83 -5.06
C LEU A 434 -18.44 8.89 -6.49
N GLN A 435 -18.44 10.04 -7.15
CA GLN A 435 -18.80 10.17 -8.57
C GLN A 435 -17.57 10.17 -9.49
N ASP A 436 -16.42 10.62 -9.00
CA ASP A 436 -15.16 10.72 -9.76
C ASP A 436 -13.97 10.40 -8.83
N PHE A 437 -13.37 9.22 -8.99
CA PHE A 437 -12.28 8.76 -8.14
C PHE A 437 -10.96 9.52 -8.34
N SER A 438 -10.86 10.37 -9.37
CA SER A 438 -9.75 11.33 -9.51
C SER A 438 -9.65 12.27 -8.30
N GLN A 439 -10.77 12.52 -7.62
CA GLN A 439 -10.88 13.36 -6.43
C GLN A 439 -10.39 12.69 -5.13
N LEU A 440 -9.94 11.42 -5.18
CA LEU A 440 -9.49 10.72 -3.97
C LEU A 440 -8.17 11.27 -3.39
N GLN A 441 -7.32 11.91 -4.20
CA GLN A 441 -6.06 12.51 -3.73
C GLN A 441 -6.26 13.41 -2.49
N ALA A 442 -7.22 14.33 -2.57
CA ALA A 442 -7.44 15.33 -1.53
C ALA A 442 -7.77 14.70 -0.17
N PHE A 443 -8.39 13.51 -0.13
CA PHE A 443 -8.58 12.76 1.12
C PHE A 443 -7.26 12.39 1.78
N PHE A 444 -6.30 11.89 1.01
CA PHE A 444 -5.03 11.35 1.52
C PHE A 444 -4.00 12.45 1.80
N ASP A 445 -3.94 13.51 1.00
CA ASP A 445 -3.11 14.70 1.29
C ASP A 445 -3.62 15.40 2.57
N ARG A 446 -4.94 15.60 2.70
CA ARG A 446 -5.55 16.13 3.94
C ARG A 446 -5.32 15.21 5.14
N GLN A 447 -5.34 13.89 4.97
CA GLN A 447 -5.07 12.94 6.05
C GLN A 447 -3.63 13.08 6.59
N GLN A 448 -2.65 13.35 5.73
CA GLN A 448 -1.28 13.62 6.14
C GLN A 448 -1.15 14.95 6.91
N GLN A 449 -1.83 16.02 6.47
CA GLN A 449 -1.97 17.25 7.27
C GLN A 449 -2.67 16.98 8.62
N GLY A 450 -3.71 16.14 8.63
CA GLY A 450 -4.39 15.70 9.86
C GLY A 450 -3.46 14.96 10.84
N LEU A 451 -2.58 14.09 10.32
CA LEU A 451 -1.57 13.41 11.12
C LEU A 451 -0.56 14.41 11.73
N LEU A 452 -0.13 15.43 10.98
CA LEU A 452 0.68 16.53 11.53
C LEU A 452 -0.07 17.30 12.63
N ASN A 453 -1.36 17.58 12.46
CA ASN A 453 -2.21 18.20 13.48
C ASN A 453 -2.22 17.36 14.78
N PHE A 454 -2.30 16.04 14.68
CA PHE A 454 -2.18 15.15 15.84
C PHE A 454 -0.80 15.23 16.53
N MET A 455 0.30 15.33 15.77
CA MET A 455 1.64 15.53 16.35
C MET A 455 1.77 16.87 17.07
N TYR A 456 1.15 17.93 16.54
CA TYR A 456 1.10 19.25 17.18
C TYR A 456 0.24 19.25 18.46
N LEU A 457 -0.87 18.52 18.48
CA LEU A 457 -1.63 18.30 19.71
C LEU A 457 -0.83 17.47 20.75
N ALA A 458 -0.02 16.51 20.30
CA ALA A 458 0.93 15.80 21.17
C ALA A 458 1.95 16.76 21.79
N ARG A 459 2.50 17.68 20.99
CA ARG A 459 3.44 18.72 21.44
C ARG A 459 2.79 19.63 22.48
N LEU A 460 1.54 20.04 22.27
CA LEU A 460 0.75 20.82 23.22
C LEU A 460 0.45 20.08 24.53
N LEU A 461 0.30 18.75 24.51
CA LEU A 461 0.17 17.94 25.72
C LEU A 461 1.50 17.78 26.47
N LYS A 462 2.65 17.83 25.80
CA LYS A 462 3.95 17.57 26.42
C LYS A 462 4.75 18.81 26.81
N HIS A 463 4.46 19.98 26.23
CA HIS A 463 5.23 21.20 26.52
C HIS A 463 4.90 21.80 27.89
N GLU A 464 5.83 22.54 28.48
CA GLU A 464 5.60 23.29 29.73
C GLU A 464 4.64 24.47 29.50
N ASP A 465 4.87 25.27 28.46
CA ASP A 465 3.92 26.28 27.94
C ASP A 465 2.74 25.67 27.13
N GLY A 466 2.51 24.36 27.26
CA GLY A 466 1.43 23.66 26.57
C GLY A 466 0.08 23.81 27.27
N LEU A 467 -0.86 22.90 26.99
CA LEU A 467 -2.20 22.89 27.59
C LEU A 467 -2.15 22.89 29.13
N GLY A 468 -1.15 22.27 29.73
CA GLY A 468 -0.96 22.21 31.19
C GLY A 468 -0.72 23.58 31.84
N SER A 469 -0.24 24.58 31.09
CA SER A 469 -0.07 25.96 31.58
C SER A 469 -1.38 26.74 31.71
N ASP A 470 -2.43 26.33 30.98
CA ASP A 470 -3.70 27.03 30.95
C ASP A 470 -4.59 26.66 32.16
N PRO A 471 -5.20 27.64 32.85
CA PRO A 471 -6.08 27.39 34.00
C PRO A 471 -7.26 26.43 33.74
N ALA A 472 -7.71 26.26 32.50
CA ALA A 472 -8.74 25.29 32.14
C ALA A 472 -8.31 23.84 32.46
N PHE A 473 -7.01 23.54 32.33
CA PHE A 473 -6.39 22.24 32.57
C PHE A 473 -5.77 22.12 33.97
N GLN A 474 -6.10 23.02 34.90
CA GLN A 474 -5.55 23.02 36.25
C GLN A 474 -6.65 22.88 37.32
N ALA A 475 -6.32 22.18 38.41
CA ALA A 475 -7.12 22.14 39.62
C ALA A 475 -6.26 22.64 40.80
N GLY A 476 -6.69 23.68 41.50
CA GLY A 476 -5.92 24.31 42.58
C GLY A 476 -4.57 24.88 42.13
N GLY A 477 -4.44 25.26 40.86
CA GLY A 477 -3.19 25.73 40.25
C GLY A 477 -2.18 24.63 39.90
N ILE A 478 -2.59 23.35 39.91
CA ILE A 478 -1.77 22.21 39.53
C ILE A 478 -2.37 21.57 38.26
N PRO A 479 -1.58 21.27 37.21
CA PRO A 479 -2.06 20.58 36.03
C PRO A 479 -2.76 19.26 36.37
N VAL A 480 -3.89 18.97 35.70
CA VAL A 480 -4.67 17.74 35.95
C VAL A 480 -4.08 16.49 35.29
N PHE A 481 -3.00 16.63 34.53
CA PHE A 481 -2.35 15.56 33.78
C PHE A 481 -0.82 15.70 33.77
N ASP A 482 -0.12 14.61 33.48
CA ASP A 482 1.34 14.54 33.42
C ASP A 482 1.83 14.89 32.01
N ASN A 483 2.62 15.95 31.86
CA ASN A 483 3.23 16.37 30.59
C ASN A 483 4.67 15.86 30.41
N SER A 484 5.22 15.12 31.38
CA SER A 484 6.64 14.71 31.38
C SER A 484 6.94 13.40 30.63
N THR A 485 5.91 12.63 30.26
CA THR A 485 6.03 11.28 29.65
C THR A 485 5.89 11.29 28.13
#